data_AF-A0A937J9U4-F1
#
_entry.id   AF-A0A937J9U4-F1
#
_cell.length_a   1.000
_cell.length_b   1.000
_cell.length_c   1.000
_cell.angle_alpha   90.00
_cell.angle_beta   90.00
_cell.angle_gamma   90.00
#
_symmetry.space_group_name_H-M   'P 1'
#
loop_
_entity.id
_entity.type
_entity.pdbx_description
1 polymer ?
#
loop_
_entity_poly.entity_id
_entity_poly.type
_entity_poly.pdbx_seq_one_letter_code
_entity_poly.pdbx_strand_id
1 'polypeptide(L)'
;MKEVAVVPDVAELAPELLIAASGWSSLSVALLLCLAFSVGAIATYLWIRKSGENTVDVIDLQKKLVKSEQHLKQYQQEVSQHFITISHLTASVTQSYRDINEQLVSSAMRLASPEIGRQLLKSGGSDLSLLDPNGNPLVDLEDVEVPRDYAPKVPGGILSEEYGLKDEQEDPKSDRTVIDNENLAIQETDPTENVG
;
A
#
# COMPACT_ATOMS: atom_id res chain seq x y z
N MET A 1 35.03 -91.86 27.35
CA MET A 1 34.19 -92.13 28.54
C MET A 1 33.10 -91.08 28.57
N LYS A 2 31.85 -91.52 28.77
CA LYS A 2 30.62 -90.76 28.62
C LYS A 2 30.00 -90.68 30.02
N GLU A 3 29.75 -89.49 30.54
CA GLU A 3 28.82 -89.19 31.65
C GLU A 3 28.32 -87.76 31.40
N VAL A 4 27.11 -87.59 30.89
CA VAL A 4 25.81 -87.58 31.58
C VAL A 4 25.62 -86.32 32.43
N ALA A 5 24.89 -85.41 31.78
CA ALA A 5 24.07 -84.31 32.26
C ALA A 5 23.86 -84.17 33.78
N VAL A 6 24.15 -82.97 34.27
CA VAL A 6 23.36 -82.33 35.33
C VAL A 6 22.93 -80.97 34.80
N VAL A 7 21.63 -80.84 34.56
CA VAL A 7 20.94 -79.58 34.27
C VAL A 7 20.41 -79.05 35.60
N PRO A 8 20.79 -77.84 36.02
CA PRO A 8 19.93 -77.00 36.86
C PRO A 8 19.34 -75.91 35.94
N ASP A 9 18.10 -76.10 35.52
CA ASP A 9 16.90 -75.49 36.11
C ASP A 9 16.79 -74.00 35.77
N VAL A 10 15.87 -73.71 34.83
CA VAL A 10 15.64 -72.41 34.18
C VAL A 10 14.59 -71.58 34.91
N ALA A 11 14.51 -71.74 36.23
CA ALA A 11 13.48 -71.13 37.07
C ALA A 11 14.09 -70.15 38.07
N GLU A 12 14.46 -68.95 37.61
CA GLU A 12 14.49 -67.71 38.42
C GLU A 12 14.90 -66.55 37.49
N LEU A 13 13.99 -66.05 36.64
CA LEU A 13 13.19 -64.87 36.92
C LEU A 13 14.01 -63.69 37.47
N ALA A 14 14.33 -62.76 36.57
CA ALA A 14 14.74 -61.40 36.93
C ALA A 14 13.70 -60.75 37.86
N PRO A 15 14.18 -60.03 38.90
CA PRO A 15 13.82 -58.63 39.02
C PRO A 15 15.05 -57.78 39.39
N GLU A 16 15.88 -57.45 38.41
CA GLU A 16 16.95 -56.42 38.54
C GLU A 16 16.36 -54.99 38.60
N LEU A 17 15.22 -54.78 39.26
CA LEU A 17 14.63 -53.44 39.44
C LEU A 17 14.05 -53.24 40.84
N LEU A 18 14.57 -53.90 41.87
CA LEU A 18 14.33 -53.45 43.25
C LEU A 18 15.50 -52.61 43.75
N ILE A 19 15.30 -51.30 43.67
CA ILE A 19 16.11 -50.29 44.36
C ILE A 19 16.16 -50.68 45.84
N ALA A 20 17.33 -51.10 46.31
CA ALA A 20 17.60 -51.41 47.71
C ALA A 20 17.52 -50.13 48.56
N ALA A 21 16.30 -49.77 48.99
CA ALA A 21 16.02 -48.58 49.78
C ALA A 21 16.05 -48.85 51.31
N SER A 22 16.96 -49.70 51.79
CA SER A 22 17.12 -49.92 53.24
C SER A 22 18.60 -50.00 53.63
N GLY A 23 19.17 -48.85 54.01
CA GLY A 23 20.56 -48.78 54.50
C GLY A 23 21.28 -47.44 54.34
N TRP A 24 20.65 -46.42 53.75
CA TRP A 24 21.31 -45.12 53.58
C TRP A 24 21.35 -44.38 54.91
N SER A 25 22.56 -44.13 55.41
CA SER A 25 22.75 -43.27 56.58
C SER A 25 22.19 -41.87 56.31
N SER A 26 21.67 -41.18 57.34
CA SER A 26 21.16 -39.81 57.22
C SER A 26 22.21 -38.85 56.65
N LEU A 27 23.49 -39.14 56.87
CA LEU A 27 24.64 -38.40 56.34
C LEU A 27 24.79 -38.60 54.83
N SER A 28 24.57 -39.81 54.32
CA SER A 28 24.53 -40.11 52.89
C SER A 28 23.38 -39.38 52.19
N VAL A 29 22.20 -39.35 52.82
CA VAL A 29 21.03 -38.63 52.28
C VAL A 29 21.29 -37.12 52.26
N ALA A 30 21.86 -36.56 53.33
CA ALA A 30 22.21 -35.14 53.40
C ALA A 30 23.23 -34.74 52.34
N LEU A 31 24.22 -35.59 52.05
CA LEU A 31 25.23 -35.34 51.03
C LEU A 31 24.62 -35.31 49.62
N LEU A 32 23.69 -36.22 49.31
CA LEU A 32 22.99 -36.23 48.03
C LEU A 32 22.12 -34.97 47.84
N LEU A 33 21.43 -34.52 48.90
CA LEU A 33 20.65 -33.28 48.85
C LEU A 33 21.53 -32.06 48.63
N CYS A 34 22.68 -31.98 49.31
CA CYS A 34 23.61 -30.88 49.15
C CYS A 34 24.21 -30.85 47.74
N LEU A 35 24.51 -32.02 47.18
CA LEU A 35 25.03 -32.15 45.81
C LEU A 35 23.95 -31.75 44.78
N ALA A 36 22.73 -32.24 44.93
CA ALA A 36 21.60 -31.87 44.07
C ALA A 36 21.28 -30.37 44.14
N PHE A 37 21.33 -29.78 45.34
CA PHE A 37 21.15 -28.35 45.53
C PHE A 37 22.27 -27.54 44.87
N SER A 38 23.52 -28.00 44.98
CA SER A 38 24.67 -27.35 44.34
C SER A 38 24.52 -27.33 42.82
N VAL A 39 24.18 -28.48 42.23
CA VAL A 39 23.95 -28.60 40.78
C VAL A 39 22.76 -27.75 40.34
N GLY A 40 21.67 -27.76 41.11
CA GLY A 40 20.49 -26.93 40.85
C GLY A 40 20.82 -25.44 40.90
N ALA A 41 21.56 -24.99 41.92
CA ALA A 41 21.97 -23.61 42.08
C ALA A 41 22.86 -23.14 40.92
N ILE A 42 23.81 -23.97 40.49
CA ILE A 42 24.68 -23.69 39.34
C ILE A 42 23.86 -23.63 38.06
N ALA A 43 22.99 -24.60 37.80
CA ALA A 43 22.14 -24.63 36.61
C ALA A 43 21.21 -23.40 36.54
N THR A 44 20.60 -23.03 37.67
CA THR A 44 19.70 -21.88 37.75
C THR A 44 20.47 -20.57 37.57
N TYR A 45 21.66 -20.45 38.16
CA TYR A 45 22.53 -19.29 37.99
C TYR A 45 22.98 -19.11 36.54
N LEU A 46 23.36 -20.19 35.86
CA LEU A 46 23.73 -20.14 34.43
C LEU A 46 22.52 -19.83 33.54
N TRP A 47 21.33 -20.35 33.87
CA TRP A 47 20.10 -20.04 33.15
C TRP A 47 19.73 -18.56 33.26
N ILE A 48 19.80 -17.98 34.46
CA ILE A 48 19.53 -16.55 34.69
C ILE A 48 20.55 -15.68 33.94
N ARG A 49 21.84 -16.04 34.00
CA ARG A 49 22.89 -15.32 33.26
C ARG A 49 22.67 -15.35 31.76
N LYS A 50 22.20 -16.48 31.21
CA LYS A 50 21.90 -16.61 29.77
C LYS A 50 20.57 -15.98 29.37
N SER A 51 19.63 -15.84 30.29
CA SER A 51 18.28 -15.31 30.01
C SER A 51 18.19 -13.78 29.98
N GLY A 52 19.24 -13.05 30.38
CA GLY A 52 19.27 -11.59 30.33
C GLY A 52 19.15 -10.99 28.92
N GLU A 53 19.42 -11.76 27.88
CA GLU A 53 19.25 -11.32 26.48
C GLU A 53 17.77 -11.32 26.06
N ASN A 54 17.00 -12.35 26.43
CA ASN A 54 15.58 -12.45 26.08
C ASN A 54 14.73 -11.32 26.68
N THR A 55 15.14 -10.76 27.82
CA THR A 55 14.43 -9.61 28.42
C THR A 55 14.62 -8.33 27.62
N VAL A 56 15.75 -8.18 26.91
CA VAL A 56 16.00 -7.03 26.03
C VAL A 56 15.07 -7.11 24.82
N ASP A 57 14.91 -8.29 24.23
CA ASP A 57 13.98 -8.51 23.11
C ASP A 57 12.53 -8.22 23.48
N VAL A 58 12.09 -8.61 24.68
CA VAL A 58 10.71 -8.35 25.15
C VAL A 58 10.48 -6.85 25.34
N ILE A 59 11.47 -6.13 25.88
CA ILE A 59 11.42 -4.67 26.04
C ILE A 59 11.40 -3.98 24.68
N ASP A 60 12.19 -4.46 23.71
CA ASP A 60 12.21 -3.91 22.35
C ASP A 60 10.91 -4.19 21.59
N LEU A 61 10.30 -5.37 21.76
CA LEU A 61 8.99 -5.69 21.21
C LEU A 61 7.90 -4.81 21.81
N GLN A 62 7.91 -4.61 23.13
CA GLN A 62 6.98 -3.70 23.81
C GLN A 62 7.15 -2.26 23.31
N LYS A 63 8.40 -1.81 23.13
CA LYS A 63 8.71 -0.50 22.58
C LYS A 63 8.25 -0.36 21.12
N LYS A 64 8.39 -1.40 20.30
CA LYS A 64 7.87 -1.44 18.93
C LYS A 64 6.35 -1.35 18.89
N LEU A 65 5.66 -2.05 19.79
CA LEU A 65 4.20 -2.00 19.91
C LEU A 65 3.73 -0.58 20.29
N VAL A 66 4.30 0.00 21.35
CA VAL A 66 3.98 1.37 21.78
C VAL A 66 4.26 2.38 20.66
N LYS A 67 5.38 2.21 19.95
CA LYS A 67 5.74 3.06 18.80
C LYS A 67 4.68 2.93 17.69
N SER A 68 4.30 1.71 17.31
CA SER A 68 3.27 1.47 16.29
C SER A 68 1.92 2.09 16.66
N GLU A 69 1.45 1.91 17.90
CA GLU A 69 0.23 2.53 18.39
C GLU A 69 0.30 4.06 18.34
N GLN A 70 1.45 4.63 18.67
CA GLN A 70 1.66 6.08 18.59
C GLN A 70 1.61 6.58 17.13
N HIS A 71 2.26 5.89 16.20
CA HIS A 71 2.19 6.22 14.77
C HIS A 71 0.75 6.14 14.24
N LEU A 72 -0.03 5.13 14.65
CA LEU A 72 -1.41 4.99 14.24
C LEU A 72 -2.29 6.14 14.77
N LYS A 73 -2.08 6.56 16.03
CA LYS A 73 -2.76 7.74 16.59
C LYS A 73 -2.38 9.04 15.88
N GLN A 74 -1.11 9.22 15.55
CA GLN A 74 -0.64 10.39 14.81
C GLN A 74 -1.24 10.43 13.40
N TYR A 75 -1.24 9.30 12.69
CA TYR A 75 -1.87 9.17 11.39
C TYR A 75 -3.37 9.50 11.45
N GLN A 76 -4.09 8.94 12.43
CA GLN A 76 -5.52 9.25 12.64
C GLN A 76 -5.75 10.75 12.88
N GLN A 77 -4.87 11.41 13.65
CA GLN A 77 -4.95 12.84 13.89
C GLN A 77 -4.67 13.66 12.62
N GLU A 78 -3.65 13.28 11.85
CA GLU A 78 -3.27 13.93 10.60
C GLU A 78 -4.38 13.83 9.55
N VAL A 79 -4.95 12.63 9.35
CA VAL A 79 -6.09 12.43 8.42
C VAL A 79 -7.30 13.22 8.86
N SER A 80 -7.61 13.27 10.16
CA SER A 80 -8.72 14.06 10.70
C SER A 80 -8.53 15.56 10.41
N GLN A 81 -7.32 16.07 10.63
CA GLN A 81 -6.97 17.46 10.29
C GLN A 81 -7.11 17.72 8.79
N HIS A 82 -6.61 16.81 7.94
CA HIS A 82 -6.70 16.94 6.49
C HIS A 82 -8.17 16.91 6.02
N PHE A 83 -9.01 16.08 6.62
CA PHE A 83 -10.44 16.02 6.32
C PHE A 83 -11.17 17.32 6.70
N ILE A 84 -10.81 17.94 7.83
CA ILE A 84 -11.36 19.26 8.22
C ILE A 84 -10.95 20.32 7.20
N THR A 85 -9.67 20.35 6.79
CA THR A 85 -9.19 21.31 5.78
C THR A 85 -9.88 21.11 4.43
N ILE A 86 -10.02 19.86 3.97
CA ILE A 86 -10.71 19.54 2.71
C ILE A 86 -12.19 19.89 2.81
N SER A 87 -12.84 19.65 3.94
CA SER A 87 -14.25 20.02 4.14
C SER A 87 -14.46 21.53 3.98
N HIS A 88 -13.56 22.34 4.55
CA HIS A 88 -13.59 23.79 4.40
C HIS A 88 -13.35 24.22 2.95
N LEU A 89 -12.37 23.62 2.27
CA LEU A 89 -12.09 23.92 0.86
C LEU A 89 -13.25 23.51 -0.06
N THR A 90 -13.83 22.33 0.17
CA THR A 90 -14.97 21.79 -0.59
C THR A 90 -16.22 22.66 -0.43
N ALA A 91 -16.46 23.19 0.79
CA ALA A 91 -17.53 24.15 1.02
C ALA A 91 -17.35 25.41 0.17
N SER A 92 -16.12 25.95 0.10
CA SER A 92 -15.79 27.10 -0.76
C SER A 92 -16.03 26.79 -2.23
N VAL A 93 -15.57 25.65 -2.74
CA VAL A 93 -15.79 25.22 -4.14
C VAL A 93 -17.27 25.08 -4.45
N THR A 94 -18.05 24.49 -3.53
CA THR A 94 -19.49 24.33 -3.69
C THR A 94 -20.19 25.69 -3.77
N GLN A 95 -19.74 26.66 -2.97
CA GLN A 95 -20.24 28.03 -3.05
C GLN A 95 -19.90 28.67 -4.39
N SER A 96 -18.64 28.59 -4.83
CA SER A 96 -18.21 29.11 -6.13
C SER A 96 -18.99 28.47 -7.29
N TYR A 97 -19.30 27.18 -7.22
CA TYR A 97 -20.15 26.50 -8.22
C TYR A 97 -21.56 27.09 -8.27
N ARG A 98 -22.17 27.37 -7.12
CA ARG A 98 -23.50 28.01 -7.05
C ARG A 98 -23.46 29.41 -7.64
N ASP A 99 -22.46 30.22 -7.27
CA ASP A 99 -22.30 31.58 -7.76
C ASP A 99 -22.12 31.62 -9.29
N ILE A 100 -21.29 30.73 -9.84
CA ILE A 100 -21.10 30.59 -11.30
C ILE A 100 -22.42 30.22 -11.98
N ASN A 101 -23.18 29.28 -11.42
CA ASN A 101 -24.47 28.90 -11.99
C ASN A 101 -25.50 30.03 -11.96
N GLU A 102 -25.54 30.81 -10.88
CA GLU A 102 -26.40 32.00 -10.82
C GLU A 102 -26.02 33.03 -11.89
N GLN A 103 -24.72 33.27 -12.09
CA GLN A 103 -24.22 34.16 -13.15
C GLN A 103 -24.49 33.61 -14.55
N LEU A 104 -24.39 32.30 -14.76
CA LEU A 104 -24.72 31.65 -16.01
C LEU A 104 -26.21 31.79 -16.31
N VAL A 105 -27.08 31.51 -15.34
CA VAL A 105 -28.54 31.66 -15.47
C VAL A 105 -28.91 33.11 -15.71
N SER A 106 -28.33 34.06 -14.97
CA SER A 106 -28.53 35.50 -15.16
C SER A 106 -28.08 35.96 -16.55
N SER A 107 -26.90 35.52 -17.00
CA SER A 107 -26.38 35.83 -18.33
C SER A 107 -27.23 35.21 -19.44
N ALA A 108 -27.64 33.94 -19.28
CA ALA A 108 -28.52 33.26 -20.22
C ALA A 108 -29.87 33.96 -20.32
N MET A 109 -30.50 34.34 -19.20
CA MET A 109 -31.75 35.10 -19.22
C MET A 109 -31.59 36.47 -19.89
N ARG A 110 -30.46 37.15 -19.67
CA ARG A 110 -30.17 38.43 -20.33
C ARG A 110 -29.99 38.24 -21.84
N LEU A 111 -29.15 37.31 -22.27
CA LEU A 111 -28.86 37.07 -23.68
C LEU A 111 -30.06 36.46 -24.45
N ALA A 112 -30.82 35.58 -23.82
CA ALA A 112 -32.05 35.01 -24.37
C ALA A 112 -33.24 35.99 -24.30
N SER A 113 -33.06 37.20 -23.75
CA SER A 113 -34.13 38.19 -23.74
C SER A 113 -34.51 38.54 -25.19
N PRO A 114 -35.82 38.53 -25.54
CA PRO A 114 -36.28 38.81 -26.89
C PRO A 114 -35.84 40.19 -27.40
N GLU A 115 -35.59 41.13 -26.49
CA GLU A 115 -35.15 42.49 -26.81
C GLU A 115 -33.70 42.51 -27.31
N ILE A 116 -32.79 41.73 -26.72
CA ILE A 116 -31.42 41.58 -27.20
C ILE A 116 -31.39 40.80 -28.52
N GLY A 117 -32.20 39.75 -28.64
CA GLY A 117 -32.37 39.03 -29.91
C GLY A 117 -32.88 39.95 -31.03
N ARG A 118 -33.85 40.82 -30.73
CA ARG A 118 -34.35 41.85 -31.67
C ARG A 118 -33.31 42.92 -31.98
N GLN A 119 -32.52 43.37 -31.00
CA GLN A 119 -31.43 44.32 -31.25
C GLN A 119 -30.34 43.71 -32.14
N LEU A 120 -29.94 42.46 -31.90
CA LEU A 120 -29.00 41.72 -32.73
C LEU A 120 -29.52 41.53 -34.16
N LEU A 121 -30.79 41.16 -34.34
CA LEU A 121 -31.44 41.07 -35.66
C LEU A 121 -31.50 42.43 -36.36
N LYS A 122 -31.73 43.51 -35.61
CA LYS A 122 -31.79 44.87 -36.14
C LYS A 122 -30.39 45.43 -36.49
N SER A 123 -29.35 45.05 -35.72
CA SER A 123 -27.96 45.47 -35.97
C SER A 123 -27.26 44.60 -37.02
N GLY A 124 -27.60 43.32 -37.11
CA GLY A 124 -27.10 42.35 -38.09
C GLY A 124 -27.98 42.27 -39.34
N GLY A 125 -28.45 43.42 -39.83
CA GLY A 125 -29.42 43.50 -40.92
C GLY A 125 -29.03 42.71 -42.16
N SER A 126 -29.99 42.02 -42.78
CA SER A 126 -29.93 41.22 -44.02
C SER A 126 -28.91 40.06 -44.07
N ASP A 127 -27.79 40.17 -43.38
CA ASP A 127 -26.64 39.25 -43.44
C ASP A 127 -26.75 38.09 -42.42
N LEU A 128 -27.58 38.25 -41.37
CA LEU A 128 -27.95 37.17 -40.44
C LEU A 128 -29.17 36.36 -40.94
N SER A 129 -29.55 36.51 -42.20
CA SER A 129 -30.42 35.53 -42.85
C SER A 129 -29.60 34.25 -43.00
N LEU A 130 -29.85 33.24 -42.16
CA LEU A 130 -29.26 31.89 -42.30
C LEU A 130 -29.76 31.18 -43.56
N LEU A 131 -30.33 31.90 -44.51
CA LEU A 131 -30.86 31.44 -45.78
C LEU A 131 -30.17 32.24 -46.88
N ASP A 132 -29.62 31.53 -47.87
CA ASP A 132 -29.15 32.07 -49.15
C ASP A 132 -30.30 32.85 -49.81
N PRO A 133 -30.05 33.85 -50.68
CA PRO A 133 -31.08 34.48 -51.52
C PRO A 133 -32.08 33.53 -52.21
N ASN A 134 -31.78 32.24 -52.35
CA ASN A 134 -32.68 31.22 -52.88
C ASN A 134 -33.51 30.47 -51.81
N GLY A 135 -33.39 30.82 -50.52
CA GLY A 135 -34.12 30.20 -49.41
C GLY A 135 -33.50 28.92 -48.84
N ASN A 136 -32.26 28.59 -49.20
CA ASN A 136 -31.56 27.41 -48.70
C ASN A 136 -30.75 27.74 -47.43
N PRO A 137 -30.73 26.88 -46.40
CA PRO A 137 -29.96 27.13 -45.19
C PRO A 137 -28.46 27.26 -45.50
N LEU A 138 -27.81 28.33 -45.02
CA LEU A 138 -26.36 28.58 -45.21
C LEU A 138 -25.48 27.59 -44.43
N VAL A 139 -26.05 26.95 -43.41
CA VAL A 139 -25.38 25.96 -42.55
C VAL A 139 -26.17 24.68 -42.68
N ASP A 140 -25.51 23.64 -43.19
CA ASP A 140 -26.09 22.30 -43.23
C ASP A 140 -26.13 21.76 -41.80
N LEU A 141 -27.33 21.56 -41.25
CA LEU A 141 -27.52 21.06 -39.88
C LEU A 141 -26.99 19.63 -39.69
N GLU A 142 -26.69 18.94 -40.79
CA GLU A 142 -26.09 17.61 -40.79
C GLU A 142 -24.58 17.64 -40.50
N ASP A 143 -23.92 18.79 -40.63
CA ASP A 143 -22.47 18.99 -40.38
C ASP A 143 -22.17 19.57 -38.98
N VAL A 144 -23.20 19.79 -38.16
CA VAL A 144 -23.04 20.23 -36.77
C VAL A 144 -22.79 19.02 -35.88
N GLU A 145 -21.53 18.62 -35.76
CA GLU A 145 -21.13 17.58 -34.80
C GLU A 145 -21.08 18.14 -33.37
N VAL A 146 -21.51 17.32 -32.39
CA VAL A 146 -21.35 17.64 -30.97
C VAL A 146 -19.87 17.71 -30.58
N PRO A 147 -19.48 18.55 -29.60
CA PRO A 147 -18.12 18.59 -29.11
C PRO A 147 -17.70 17.21 -28.62
N ARG A 148 -16.68 16.62 -29.25
CA ARG A 148 -16.15 15.33 -28.84
C ARG A 148 -15.13 15.59 -27.74
N ASP A 149 -15.35 15.01 -26.56
CA ASP A 149 -14.40 15.05 -25.43
C ASP A 149 -13.14 14.18 -25.66
N TYR A 150 -13.03 13.54 -26.82
CA TYR A 150 -11.92 12.69 -27.23
C TYR A 150 -11.30 13.23 -28.52
N ALA A 151 -9.97 13.28 -28.55
CA ALA A 151 -9.24 13.51 -29.79
C ALA A 151 -9.40 12.28 -30.72
N PRO A 152 -9.66 12.46 -32.02
CA PRO A 152 -9.66 11.35 -32.96
C PRO A 152 -8.29 10.66 -32.96
N LYS A 153 -8.28 9.33 -33.08
CA LYS A 153 -7.04 8.55 -33.17
C LYS A 153 -6.28 8.97 -34.43
N VAL A 154 -5.17 9.68 -34.24
CA VAL A 154 -4.26 10.06 -35.33
C VAL A 154 -3.08 9.09 -35.37
N PRO A 155 -2.60 8.68 -36.56
CA PRO A 155 -1.40 7.87 -36.69
C PRO A 155 -0.19 8.66 -36.15
N GLY A 156 0.67 8.02 -35.35
CA GLY A 156 1.79 8.69 -34.67
C GLY A 156 1.43 9.63 -33.53
N GLY A 157 0.21 9.57 -32.98
CA GLY A 157 -0.16 10.36 -31.80
C GLY A 157 0.59 9.94 -30.53
N ILE A 158 0.63 10.82 -29.51
CA ILE A 158 1.33 10.54 -28.24
C ILE A 158 0.77 9.31 -27.47
N LEU A 159 -0.43 8.87 -27.83
CA LEU A 159 -1.10 7.69 -27.28
C LEU A 159 -1.01 6.48 -28.23
N SER A 160 -0.22 6.55 -29.31
CA SER A 160 0.04 5.39 -30.16
C SER A 160 1.02 4.45 -29.45
N GLU A 161 0.83 3.14 -29.63
CA GLU A 161 1.70 2.10 -29.07
C GLU A 161 3.14 2.18 -29.58
N GLU A 162 3.33 2.77 -30.76
CA GLU A 162 4.61 3.06 -31.41
C GLU A 162 5.27 4.36 -30.90
N TYR A 163 4.58 5.18 -30.10
CA TYR A 163 5.12 6.45 -29.65
C TYR A 163 6.32 6.24 -28.73
N GLY A 164 7.49 6.64 -29.19
CA GLY A 164 8.75 6.47 -28.46
C GLY A 164 9.44 5.12 -28.68
N LEU A 165 8.88 4.23 -29.52
CA LEU A 165 9.55 3.02 -29.96
C LEU A 165 10.30 3.31 -31.26
N LYS A 166 11.63 3.32 -31.20
CA LYS A 166 12.46 3.24 -32.41
C LYS A 166 12.58 1.77 -32.76
N ASP A 167 12.07 1.38 -33.92
CA ASP A 167 12.33 0.05 -34.48
C ASP A 167 13.82 -0.03 -34.85
N GLU A 168 14.65 -0.48 -33.91
CA GLU A 168 16.04 -0.81 -34.16
C GLU A 168 16.12 -2.11 -34.97
N GLN A 169 15.90 -1.97 -36.27
CA GLN A 169 16.38 -2.92 -37.26
C GLN A 169 17.00 -2.17 -38.44
N GLU A 170 18.11 -1.45 -38.19
CA GLU A 170 19.15 -1.12 -39.18
C GLU A 170 20.47 -0.69 -38.46
N ASP A 171 21.59 -1.17 -38.99
CA ASP A 171 22.97 -1.28 -38.44
C ASP A 171 23.72 0.09 -38.26
N PRO A 172 24.96 0.17 -37.71
CA PRO A 172 25.37 1.17 -36.73
C PRO A 172 26.21 2.31 -37.34
N LYS A 173 25.90 3.57 -37.04
CA LYS A 173 26.88 4.69 -36.93
C LYS A 173 26.16 6.01 -36.64
N SER A 174 26.78 6.79 -35.74
CA SER A 174 26.57 8.24 -35.54
C SER A 174 25.22 8.59 -34.87
N ASP A 175 25.10 9.34 -33.79
CA ASP A 175 25.98 10.22 -33.02
C ASP A 175 25.34 10.30 -31.62
N ARG A 176 26.12 10.08 -30.56
CA ARG A 176 25.63 10.09 -29.19
C ARG A 176 25.78 11.50 -28.64
N THR A 177 24.76 12.33 -28.80
CA THR A 177 24.61 13.51 -27.94
C THR A 177 24.06 13.07 -26.60
N VAL A 178 24.98 12.84 -25.68
CA VAL A 178 24.73 12.73 -24.25
C VAL A 178 24.17 14.08 -23.79
N ILE A 179 22.90 14.12 -23.42
CA ILE A 179 22.42 15.11 -22.46
C ILE A 179 22.31 14.37 -21.13
N ASP A 180 23.34 14.57 -20.31
CA ASP A 180 23.33 14.26 -18.90
C ASP A 180 22.25 15.12 -18.23
N ASN A 181 21.16 14.49 -17.81
CA ASN A 181 20.34 15.03 -16.73
C ASN A 181 20.28 13.94 -15.66
N GLU A 182 21.31 13.96 -14.81
CA GLU A 182 21.20 13.42 -13.47
C GLU A 182 19.97 14.03 -12.78
N ASN A 183 19.28 13.17 -12.02
CA ASN A 183 18.43 13.53 -10.90
C ASN A 183 16.95 13.82 -11.20
N LEU A 184 16.20 12.76 -11.51
CA LEU A 184 14.79 12.59 -11.10
C LEU A 184 14.51 11.10 -10.90
N ALA A 185 15.19 10.51 -9.92
CA ALA A 185 14.72 9.26 -9.32
C ALA A 185 13.51 9.59 -8.44
N ILE A 186 12.33 9.78 -9.06
CA ILE A 186 11.08 9.62 -8.33
C ILE A 186 11.00 8.12 -8.05
N GLN A 187 11.45 7.74 -6.87
CA GLN A 187 11.27 6.40 -6.34
C GLN A 187 9.78 6.25 -6.07
N GLU A 188 9.06 5.79 -7.09
CA GLU A 188 7.67 5.37 -7.03
C GLU A 188 7.61 4.14 -6.13
N THR A 189 7.65 4.38 -4.82
CA THR A 189 7.48 3.35 -3.79
C THR A 189 6.01 3.32 -3.44
N ASP A 190 5.34 2.28 -3.92
CA ASP A 190 3.98 1.96 -3.51
C ASP A 190 3.98 1.63 -2.01
N PRO A 191 3.30 2.41 -1.15
CA PRO A 191 3.27 2.17 0.29
C PRO A 191 2.59 0.84 0.68
N THR A 192 1.99 0.12 -0.27
CA THR A 192 1.26 -1.13 -0.07
C THR A 192 2.11 -2.40 -0.25
N GLU A 193 3.37 -2.29 -0.70
CA GLU A 193 4.22 -3.46 -0.96
C GLU A 193 4.76 -4.14 0.32
N ASN A 194 4.84 -3.42 1.44
CA ASN A 194 5.47 -3.91 2.69
C ASN A 194 4.51 -4.62 3.67
N VAL A 195 3.35 -5.08 3.22
CA VAL A 195 2.36 -5.79 4.07
C VAL A 195 2.05 -7.22 3.60
N GLY A 196 2.93 -7.81 2.77
CA GLY A 196 2.86 -9.20 2.32
C GLY A 196 3.73 -10.16 3.12
#